data_AF-A0A973H4A6-F1
#
_entry.id   AF-A0A973H4A6-F1
#
_cell.length_a   1.000
_cell.length_b   1.000
_cell.length_c   1.000
_cell.angle_alpha   90.00
_cell.angle_beta   90.00
_cell.angle_gamma   90.00
#
_symmetry.space_group_name_H-M   'P 1'
#
loop_
_entity.id
_entity.type
_entity.pdbx_description
1 polymer ?
#
loop_
_entity_poly.entity_id
_entity_poly.type
_entity_poly.pdbx_seq_one_letter_code
_entity_poly.pdbx_strand_id
1 'polypeptide(L)' 'MTNWSDDELIRIEHAEDVTFAEVFDSGVNDRVDAAYRTKYGRYGASYVTPMVASRDTTLKLVPR' A
#
# COMPACT_ATOMS: atom_id res chain seq x y z
N MET A 1 16.91 -13.46 -9.78
CA MET A 1 17.31 -12.32 -8.92
C MET A 1 17.37 -11.10 -9.80
N THR A 2 16.55 -10.08 -9.55
CA THR A 2 16.52 -8.87 -10.37
C THR A 2 17.76 -8.05 -10.04
N ASN A 3 18.56 -7.69 -11.03
CA ASN A 3 19.70 -6.80 -10.86
C ASN A 3 19.17 -5.37 -10.88
N TRP A 4 19.26 -4.64 -9.77
CA TRP A 4 18.83 -3.24 -9.69
C TRP A 4 19.89 -2.34 -10.31
N SER A 5 19.46 -1.28 -10.99
CA SER A 5 20.39 -0.29 -11.58
C SER A 5 20.98 0.62 -10.51
N ASP A 6 22.15 1.22 -10.80
CA ASP A 6 22.79 2.18 -9.89
C ASP A 6 21.86 3.36 -9.57
N ASP A 7 21.05 3.81 -10.54
CA ASP A 7 20.04 4.86 -10.34
C ASP A 7 18.92 4.47 -9.37
N GLU A 8 18.55 3.19 -9.30
CA GLU A 8 17.56 2.70 -8.34
C GLU A 8 18.16 2.59 -6.94
N LEU A 9 19.42 2.18 -6.84
CA LEU A 9 20.14 2.11 -5.57
C LEU A 9 20.35 3.50 -4.96
N ILE A 10 20.76 4.48 -5.78
CA ILE A 10 20.94 5.88 -5.34
C ILE A 10 19.62 6.48 -4.83
N ARG A 11 18.48 6.19 -5.48
CA ARG A 11 17.17 6.67 -4.99
C ARG A 11 16.80 6.11 -3.63
N ILE A 12 17.24 4.90 -3.31
CA ILE A 12 16.97 4.26 -2.02
C ILE A 12 17.91 4.80 -0.95
N GLU A 13 19.18 5.06 -1.28
CA GLU A 13 20.14 5.73 -0.39
C GLU A 13 19.60 7.10 0.08
N HIS A 14 18.95 7.85 -0.81
CA HIS A 14 18.39 9.17 -0.52
C HIS A 14 16.92 9.15 -0.08
N ALA A 15 16.35 7.98 0.23
CA ALA A 15 14.97 7.91 0.69
C ALA A 15 14.80 8.61 2.06
N GLU A 16 13.71 9.36 2.23
CA GLU A 16 13.36 9.96 3.52
C GLU A 16 13.03 8.87 4.55
N ASP A 17 13.44 9.11 5.80
CA ASP A 17 13.04 8.27 6.91
C ASP A 17 11.54 8.40 7.16
N VAL A 18 10.88 7.25 7.34
CA VAL A 18 9.44 7.18 7.63
C VAL A 18 9.16 6.42 8.92
N THR A 19 8.03 6.74 9.52
CA THR A 19 7.40 5.98 10.60
C THR A 19 6.06 5.42 10.12
N PHE A 20 5.60 4.35 10.78
CA PHE A 20 4.30 3.76 10.52
C PHE A 20 3.30 4.24 11.57
N ALA A 21 2.16 4.74 11.11
CA ALA A 21 1.02 5.09 11.95
C ALA A 21 -0.19 4.23 11.60
N GLU A 22 -0.92 3.77 12.62
CA GLU A 22 -2.20 3.09 12.44
C GLU A 22 -3.23 4.02 11.82
N VAL A 23 -4.13 3.46 11.02
CA VAL A 23 -5.20 4.21 10.34
C VAL A 23 -6.56 3.77 10.87
N PHE A 24 -7.16 4.61 11.72
CA PHE A 24 -8.50 4.37 12.26
C PHE A 24 -9.62 5.05 11.44
N ASP A 25 -9.27 5.93 10.51
CA ASP A 25 -10.25 6.62 9.67
C ASP A 25 -10.82 5.67 8.60
N SER A 26 -12.07 5.26 8.81
CA SER A 26 -12.83 4.44 7.86
C SER A 26 -12.90 5.02 6.44
N GLY A 27 -12.91 6.35 6.28
CA GLY A 27 -12.93 7.00 4.97
C GLY A 27 -11.61 6.89 4.21
N VAL A 28 -10.48 6.68 4.90
CA VAL A 28 -9.23 6.29 4.24
C VAL A 28 -9.33 4.85 3.74
N ASN A 29 -9.82 3.94 4.58
CA ASN A 29 -10.00 2.53 4.21
C ASN A 29 -10.94 2.36 3.01
N ASP A 30 -12.04 3.12 2.94
CA ASP A 30 -12.96 3.08 1.79
C ASP A 30 -12.29 3.50 0.48
N ARG A 31 -11.43 4.53 0.52
CA ARG A 31 -10.68 4.99 -0.66
C ARG A 31 -9.65 3.97 -1.11
N VAL A 32 -8.93 3.36 -0.17
CA VAL A 32 -7.95 2.30 -0.45
C VAL A 32 -8.65 1.09 -1.08
N ASP A 33 -9.75 0.64 -0.48
CA ASP A 33 -10.53 -0.47 -1.00
C ASP A 33 -11.07 -0.20 -2.42
N ALA A 34 -11.60 1.00 -2.66
CA ALA A 34 -12.09 1.39 -3.97
C ALA A 34 -10.98 1.33 -5.02
N ALA A 35 -9.81 1.89 -4.71
CA ALA A 35 -8.65 1.85 -5.60
C ALA A 35 -8.18 0.40 -5.86
N TYR A 36 -8.14 -0.44 -4.82
CA TYR A 36 -7.77 -1.85 -4.95
C TYR A 36 -8.75 -2.61 -5.84
N ARG A 37 -10.07 -2.42 -5.62
CA ARG A 37 -11.13 -3.03 -6.45
C ARG A 37 -11.05 -2.57 -7.90
N THR A 38 -10.76 -1.28 -8.16
CA THR A 38 -10.57 -0.79 -9.54
C THR A 38 -9.37 -1.46 -10.21
N LYS A 39 -8.24 -1.61 -9.50
CA LYS A 39 -7.01 -2.19 -10.07
C LYS A 39 -7.10 -3.69 -10.30
N TYR A 40 -7.69 -4.42 -9.35
CA TYR A 40 -7.69 -5.89 -9.32
C TYR A 40 -9.05 -6.52 -9.62
N GLY A 41 -10.09 -5.73 -9.90
CA GLY A 41 -11.46 -6.21 -10.13
C GLY A 41 -11.57 -7.28 -11.23
N ARG A 42 -10.67 -7.27 -12.22
CA ARG A 42 -10.62 -8.29 -13.28
C ARG A 42 -10.44 -9.72 -12.77
N TYR A 43 -9.92 -9.90 -11.55
CA TYR A 43 -9.69 -11.20 -10.92
C TYR A 43 -10.92 -11.71 -10.15
N GLY A 44 -11.99 -10.93 -10.09
CA GLY A 44 -13.25 -11.34 -9.47
C GLY A 44 -13.28 -11.24 -7.94
N ALA A 45 -14.47 -11.44 -7.38
CA ALA A 45 -14.73 -11.22 -5.96
C ALA A 45 -13.98 -12.21 -5.05
N SER A 46 -13.75 -13.46 -5.49
CA SER A 46 -13.02 -14.46 -4.71
C SER A 46 -11.57 -14.06 -4.44
N TYR A 47 -10.95 -13.32 -5.35
CA TYR A 47 -9.62 -12.77 -5.17
C TYR A 47 -9.64 -11.47 -4.37
N VAL A 48 -10.54 -10.54 -4.71
CA VAL A 48 -10.50 -9.18 -4.17
C VAL A 48 -11.07 -9.08 -2.76
N THR A 49 -12.15 -9.78 -2.43
CA THR A 49 -12.84 -9.70 -1.13
C THR A 49 -11.92 -9.98 0.07
N PRO A 50 -11.12 -11.06 0.09
CA PRO A 50 -10.24 -11.29 1.25
C PRO A 50 -9.14 -10.23 1.40
N MET A 51 -8.72 -9.58 0.31
CA MET A 51 -7.65 -8.55 0.35
C MET A 51 -8.09 -7.25 1.03
N VAL A 52 -9.38 -6.93 0.95
CA VAL A 52 -9.97 -5.69 1.49
C VAL A 52 -10.73 -5.92 2.81
N ALA A 53 -10.69 -7.13 3.36
CA ALA A 53 -11.41 -7.49 4.57
C ALA A 53 -10.69 -7.03 5.86
N SER A 54 -9.36 -6.96 5.85
CA SER A 54 -8.55 -6.66 7.04
C SER A 54 -8.23 -5.17 7.16
N ARG A 55 -9.25 -4.32 7.30
CA ARG A 55 -9.07 -2.85 7.33
C ARG A 55 -8.27 -2.34 8.53
N ASP A 56 -8.32 -3.07 9.65
CA ASP A 56 -7.61 -2.71 10.88
C ASP A 56 -6.09 -2.85 10.75
N THR A 57 -5.59 -3.45 9.67
CA THR A 57 -4.15 -3.60 9.40
C THR A 57 -3.59 -2.51 8.50
N THR A 58 -4.37 -1.49 8.14
CA THR A 58 -3.92 -0.40 7.28
C THR A 58 -2.93 0.51 8.04
N LEU A 59 -1.74 0.71 7.46
CA LEU A 59 -0.71 1.60 7.98
C LEU A 59 -0.47 2.78 7.04
N LYS A 60 -0.23 3.96 7.62
CA LYS A 60 0.20 5.17 6.92
C LYS A 60 1.69 5.38 7.13
N LEU A 61 2.41 5.67 6.05
CA LEU A 61 3.78 6.18 6.10
C LEU A 61 3.74 7.67 6.46
N VAL A 62 4.49 8.06 7.50
CA VAL A 62 4.62 9.43 7.96
C VAL A 62 6.10 9.81 7.96
N PRO A 63 6.52 10.86 7.24
CA PRO A 63 7.90 11.35 7.29
C PRO A 63 8.34 11.64 8.72
N ARG A 64 9.63 11.40 9.02
CA ARG A 64 10.25 11.74 10.30
C ARG A 64 10.64 13.20 10.41
#